data_AF-A0A356R9X0-F1
#
_entry.id   AF-A0A356R9X0-F1
#
_cell.length_a   1.000
_cell.length_b   1.000
_cell.length_c   1.000
_cell.angle_alpha   90.00
_cell.angle_beta   90.00
_cell.angle_gamma   90.00
#
_symmetry.space_group_name_H-M   'P 1'
#
loop_
_entity.id
_entity.type
_entity.pdbx_description
1 polymer ?
#
loop_
_entity_poly.entity_id
_entity_poly.type
_entity_poly.pdbx_seq_one_letter_code
_entity_poly.pdbx_strand_id
1 'polypeptide(L)' 'MDYKATLNLPRTEFPMKANLPQKEPERLAWWDQERVYDRIQEARDGCPRYILHDGPPYANGHIHIG' A
#
# COMPACT_ATOMS: atom_id res chain seq x y z
N MET A 1 29.86 -23.26 26.16
CA MET A 1 28.62 -23.53 25.41
C MET A 1 28.06 -22.22 24.93
N ASP A 2 27.76 -22.10 23.64
CA ASP A 2 27.06 -20.92 23.11
C ASP A 2 25.55 -21.08 23.31
N TYR A 3 25.02 -20.42 24.34
CA TYR A 3 23.60 -20.47 24.69
C TYR A 3 22.73 -19.61 23.76
N LYS A 4 23.32 -18.79 22.88
CA LYS A 4 22.56 -17.98 21.92
C LYS A 4 21.79 -18.86 20.93
N ALA A 5 22.34 -20.02 20.59
CA ALA A 5 21.71 -20.99 19.69
C ALA A 5 20.54 -21.75 20.32
N THR A 6 20.41 -21.75 21.66
CA THR A 6 19.31 -22.43 22.37
C THR A 6 18.10 -21.52 22.59
N LEU A 7 18.18 -20.26 22.18
CA LEU A 7 17.11 -19.27 22.34
C LEU A 7 16.20 -19.23 21.10
N ASN A 8 14.89 -19.30 21.31
CA ASN A 8 13.90 -19.11 20.25
C ASN A 8 13.63 -17.61 20.04
N LEU A 9 14.50 -16.94 19.30
CA LEU A 9 14.39 -15.52 19.00
C LEU A 9 13.53 -15.26 17.75
N PRO A 10 12.74 -14.17 17.72
CA PRO A 10 12.01 -13.76 16.53
C PRO A 10 12.94 -13.53 15.34
N ARG A 11 12.54 -14.01 14.17
CA ARG A 11 13.24 -13.80 12.90
C ARG A 11 12.24 -13.31 11.87
N THR A 12 12.60 -12.27 11.13
CA THR A 12 11.79 -11.74 10.05
C THR A 12 12.70 -11.17 8.97
N GLU A 13 12.27 -11.32 7.72
CA GLU A 13 12.89 -10.63 6.57
C GLU A 13 12.37 -9.20 6.44
N PHE A 14 11.34 -8.83 7.21
CA PHE A 14 10.78 -7.48 7.22
C PHE A 14 11.82 -6.49 7.76
N PRO A 15 12.24 -5.50 6.94
CA PRO A 15 13.26 -4.55 7.36
C PRO A 15 12.71 -3.62 8.43
N MET A 16 13.51 -3.35 9.46
CA MET A 16 13.15 -2.38 10.51
C MET A 16 13.04 -0.95 9.94
N LYS A 17 13.82 -0.62 8.90
CA LYS A 17 13.75 0.67 8.21
C LYS A 17 12.81 0.57 7.00
N ALA A 18 11.83 1.47 6.93
CA ALA A 18 10.78 1.42 5.92
C ALA A 18 11.24 1.71 4.47
N ASN A 19 12.19 2.64 4.29
CA ASN A 19 12.72 3.02 2.98
C ASN A 19 11.62 3.39 1.96
N LEU A 20 10.64 4.19 2.41
CA LEU A 20 9.40 4.49 1.68
C LEU A 20 9.61 5.14 0.30
N PRO A 21 10.52 6.11 0.10
CA PRO A 21 10.71 6.73 -1.20
C PRO A 21 11.05 5.74 -2.33
N GLN A 22 11.64 4.58 -1.98
CA GLN A 22 11.94 3.50 -2.92
C GLN A 22 10.83 2.45 -2.95
N LYS A 23 10.26 2.09 -1.79
CA LYS A 23 9.28 1.01 -1.66
C LYS A 23 7.87 1.39 -2.11
N GLU A 24 7.49 2.65 -2.01
CA GLU A 24 6.15 3.09 -2.42
C GLU A 24 5.95 3.03 -3.94
N PRO A 25 6.89 3.51 -4.79
CA PRO A 25 6.78 3.33 -6.24
C PRO A 25 6.69 1.86 -6.68
N GLU A 26 7.49 0.97 -6.08
CA GLU A 26 7.44 -0.48 -6.34
C GLU A 26 6.04 -1.04 -6.04
N ARG A 27 5.42 -0.62 -4.93
CA ARG A 27 4.09 -1.06 -4.52
C ARG A 27 3.00 -0.54 -5.45
N LEU A 28 3.07 0.73 -5.86
CA LEU A 28 2.11 1.32 -6.81
C LEU A 28 2.16 0.59 -8.15
N ALA A 29 3.35 0.28 -8.66
CA ALA A 29 3.52 -0.48 -9.90
C ALA A 29 2.92 -1.89 -9.79
N TRP A 30 3.13 -2.56 -8.64
CA TRP A 30 2.52 -3.87 -8.38
C TRP A 30 0.99 -3.80 -8.33
N TRP A 31 0.41 -2.78 -7.67
CA TRP A 31 -1.05 -2.60 -7.64
C TRP A 31 -1.66 -2.37 -9.01
N ASP A 32 -0.98 -1.61 -9.87
CA ASP A 32 -1.40 -1.37 -11.24
C ASP A 32 -1.35 -2.66 -12.07
N GLN A 33 -0.23 -3.39 -12.01
CA GLN A 33 -0.06 -4.67 -12.69
C GLN A 33 -1.12 -5.70 -12.26
N GLU A 34 -1.42 -5.76 -10.97
CA GLU A 34 -2.41 -6.69 -10.42
C GLU A 34 -3.86 -6.19 -10.57
N ARG A 35 -4.06 -4.99 -11.12
CA ARG A 35 -5.37 -4.35 -11.28
C ARG A 35 -6.17 -4.35 -9.98
N VAL A 36 -5.52 -3.97 -8.88
CA VAL A 36 -6.09 -4.08 -7.53
C VAL A 36 -7.41 -3.33 -7.37
N TYR A 37 -7.55 -2.16 -8.02
CA TYR A 37 -8.80 -1.41 -7.97
C TYR A 37 -9.98 -2.20 -8.54
N ASP A 38 -9.79 -2.85 -9.69
CA ASP A 38 -10.84 -3.66 -10.31
C ASP A 38 -11.22 -4.85 -9.43
N ARG A 39 -10.21 -5.53 -8.86
CA ARG A 39 -10.43 -6.64 -7.91
C ARG A 39 -11.21 -6.20 -6.68
N ILE A 40 -10.98 -4.98 -6.17
CA ILE A 40 -11.74 -4.41 -5.05
C ILE A 40 -13.21 -4.20 -5.46
N GLN A 41 -13.47 -3.71 -6.68
CA GLN A 41 -14.84 -3.54 -7.18
C GLN A 41 -15.54 -4.90 -7.33
N GLU A 42 -14.88 -5.89 -7.93
CA GLU A 42 -15.40 -7.26 -8.10
C GLU A 42 -15.72 -7.93 -6.75
N ALA A 43 -14.82 -7.82 -5.77
CA ALA A 43 -15.02 -8.38 -4.43
C ALA A 43 -16.21 -7.75 -3.67
N ARG A 44 -16.69 -6.60 -4.13
CA ARG A 44 -17.80 -5.83 -3.55
C ARG A 44 -19.07 -5.93 -4.38
N ASP A 45 -19.12 -6.80 -5.38
CA ASP A 45 -20.32 -7.00 -6.18
C ASP A 45 -21.54 -7.40 -5.32
N GLY A 46 -22.70 -6.83 -5.63
CA GLY A 46 -23.94 -7.01 -4.87
C GLY A 46 -23.99 -6.34 -3.48
N CYS A 47 -22.90 -5.76 -2.97
CA CYS A 47 -22.93 -5.01 -1.71
C CYS A 47 -23.62 -3.64 -1.86
N PRO A 48 -24.14 -3.05 -0.76
CA PRO A 48 -24.65 -1.68 -0.79
C PRO A 48 -23.63 -0.70 -1.35
N ARG A 49 -24.08 0.13 -2.30
CA ARG A 49 -23.23 1.12 -2.97
C ARG A 49 -22.89 2.26 -2.01
N TYR A 50 -21.61 2.61 -1.99
CA TYR A 50 -21.10 3.82 -1.35
C TYR A 50 -20.51 4.73 -2.42
N ILE A 51 -20.88 6.01 -2.42
CA ILE A 51 -20.45 6.99 -3.43
C ILE A 51 -19.78 8.15 -2.70
N LEU A 52 -18.51 8.42 -3.03
CA LEU A 52 -17.76 9.59 -2.59
C LEU A 52 -17.53 10.48 -3.83
N HIS A 53 -18.10 11.67 -3.82
CA HIS A 53 -17.86 12.66 -4.87
C HIS A 53 -16.62 13.48 -4.53
N ASP A 54 -15.61 13.41 -5.40
CA ASP A 54 -14.43 14.27 -5.29
C ASP A 54 -14.66 15.60 -6.02
N GLY A 55 -14.20 16.69 -5.41
CA GLY A 55 -14.30 18.03 -6.00
C GLY A 55 -13.30 18.16 -7.15
N PRO A 56 -13.70 18.64 -8.34
CA PRO A 56 -12.76 18.75 -9.44
C PRO A 56 -11.65 19.76 -9.08
N PRO A 57 -10.38 19.34 -9.05
CA PRO A 57 -9.28 20.28 -8.84
C PRO A 57 -9.12 21.15 -10.09
N TYR A 58 -8.55 22.33 -9.91
CA TYR A 58 -8.07 23.08 -11.06
C TYR A 58 -6.87 22.37 -11.68
N ALA A 59 -6.86 22.27 -13.01
CA ALA A 59 -5.77 21.63 -13.77
C ALA A 59 -4.56 22.54 -13.99
N ASN A 60 -4.52 23.74 -13.39
CA ASN A 60 -3.42 24.69 -13.49
C ASN A 60 -2.66 24.82 -12.16
N GLY A 61 -1.33 24.75 -12.22
CA GLY A 61 -0.45 24.90 -11.07
C GLY A 61 -0.01 23.60 -10.41
N HIS A 62 0.87 23.72 -9.41
CA HIS A 62 1.34 22.58 -8.63
C HIS A 62 0.37 22.24 -7.50
N ILE A 63 0.24 20.96 -7.20
CA ILE A 63 -0.47 20.47 -6.02
C ILE A 63 0.24 21.02 -4.78
N HIS A 64 -0.54 21.56 -3.84
CA HIS A 64 -0.06 21.99 -2.53
C HIS A 64 -0.73 21.15 -1.45
N ILE A 65 -0.16 21.19 -0.24
CA ILE A 65 -0.86 20.72 0.95
C ILE A 65 -2.06 21.67 1.12
N GLY A 66 -3.26 21.13 0.92
CA GLY A 66 -4.52 21.89 0.92
C GLY A 66 -4.87 22.52 2.25
#